data_AF-A0A944AG61-F1
#
_entry.id   AF-A0A944AG61-F1
#
_cell.length_a   1.000
_cell.length_b   1.000
_cell.length_c   1.000
_cell.angle_alpha   90.00
_cell.angle_beta   90.00
_cell.angle_gamma   90.00
#
_symmetry.space_group_name_H-M   'P 1'
#
loop_
_entity.id
_entity.type
_entity.pdbx_description
1 polymer ?
#
loop_
_entity_poly.entity_id
_entity_poly.type
_entity_poly.pdbx_seq_one_letter_code
_entity_poly.pdbx_strand_id
1 'polypeptide(L)'
;MRKKIALALGVIAAMLLISGVIAVVEYRQMSSRVSELITEDIDNISVSQKIAATSERFNLRILDVVTSSDSLEAVESYDLDLAIQECRDIFLELDRVRKMRLTDSLMNAFSAYMAESRNCLSVIPSDIYDSKRWYFDVLQPYYNTLTRTIDAYNEDIHEELAVKAEDFHSGFYRSIIPGLVTVIAGLLLLLLLLFYIIAYYITPIRRMMDSMEDYIRRGRRYSYEFDGDDELHRLNRDISEIAQENVELRKRIKLLRDQIQGEDR
;
A
#
# COMPACT_ATOMS: atom_id res chain seq x y z
N MET A 1 35.22 20.33 11.27
CA MET A 1 34.83 20.01 9.88
C MET A 1 34.21 18.60 9.75
N ARG A 2 34.98 17.51 9.92
CA ARG A 2 34.49 16.13 9.71
C ARG A 2 33.28 15.76 10.59
N LYS A 3 33.31 16.14 11.87
CA LYS A 3 32.21 15.84 12.81
C LYS A 3 30.89 16.53 12.45
N LYS A 4 30.93 17.77 11.95
CA LYS A 4 29.74 18.56 11.59
C LYS A 4 29.06 18.01 10.33
N ILE A 5 29.84 17.68 9.30
CA ILE A 5 29.33 17.08 8.05
C ILE A 5 28.85 15.64 8.30
N ALA A 6 29.59 14.84 9.07
CA ALA A 6 29.19 13.48 9.42
C ALA A 6 27.89 13.45 10.24
N LEU A 7 27.69 14.41 11.16
CA LEU A 7 26.43 14.57 11.89
C LEU A 7 25.27 14.90 10.96
N ALA A 8 25.45 15.90 10.07
CA ALA A 8 24.39 16.30 9.15
C ALA A 8 24.01 15.18 8.17
N LEU A 9 25.02 14.48 7.60
CA LEU A 9 24.79 13.32 6.75
C LEU A 9 24.14 12.17 7.52
N GLY A 10 24.56 11.95 8.77
CA GLY A 10 24.00 10.92 9.64
C GLY A 10 22.53 11.15 9.99
N VAL A 11 22.13 12.41 10.23
CA VAL A 11 20.73 12.78 10.49
C VAL A 11 19.87 12.54 9.24
N ILE A 12 20.35 12.90 8.05
CA ILE A 12 19.63 12.64 6.79
C ILE A 12 19.50 11.15 6.52
N ALA A 13 20.60 10.39 6.70
CA ALA A 13 20.58 8.94 6.54
C ALA A 13 19.60 8.28 7.52
N ALA A 14 19.58 8.72 8.78
CA ALA A 14 18.63 8.24 9.77
C ALA A 14 17.18 8.59 9.40
N MET A 15 16.90 9.82 8.96
CA MET A 15 15.55 10.20 8.51
C MET A 15 15.08 9.38 7.30
N LEU A 16 15.93 9.18 6.30
CA LEU A 16 15.59 8.38 5.12
C LEU A 16 15.35 6.92 5.47
N LEU A 17 16.15 6.34 6.38
CA LEU A 17 15.94 4.98 6.87
C LEU A 17 14.64 4.85 7.64
N ILE A 18 14.35 5.78 8.56
CA ILE A 18 13.10 5.78 9.33
C ILE A 18 11.91 5.93 8.38
N SER A 19 11.99 6.85 7.42
CA SER A 19 10.94 7.05 6.41
C SER A 19 10.73 5.79 5.57
N GLY A 20 11.80 5.12 5.15
CA GLY A 20 11.72 3.88 4.38
C GLY A 20 11.09 2.75 5.18
N VAL A 21 11.46 2.61 6.46
CA VAL A 21 10.87 1.61 7.36
C VAL A 21 9.37 1.89 7.56
N ILE A 22 8.99 3.14 7.82
CA ILE A 22 7.59 3.54 7.99
C ILE A 22 6.78 3.22 6.74
N ALA A 23 7.28 3.61 5.56
CA ALA A 23 6.60 3.34 4.28
C ALA A 23 6.38 1.84 4.04
N VAL A 24 7.37 0.99 4.34
CA VAL A 24 7.24 -0.47 4.20
C VAL A 24 6.22 -1.05 5.18
N VAL A 25 6.18 -0.56 6.42
CA VAL A 25 5.22 -1.00 7.43
C VAL A 25 3.80 -0.59 7.05
N GLU A 26 3.59 0.66 6.63
CA GLU A 26 2.30 1.18 6.17
C GLU A 26 1.79 0.41 4.95
N TYR A 27 2.65 0.15 3.97
CA TYR A 27 2.31 -0.64 2.78
C TYR A 27 1.88 -2.07 3.16
N ARG A 28 2.60 -2.73 4.08
CA ARG A 28 2.24 -4.09 4.53
C ARG A 28 0.91 -4.14 5.27
N GLN A 29 0.64 -3.17 6.14
CA GLN A 29 -0.64 -3.10 6.86
C GLN A 29 -1.83 -2.78 5.95
N MET A 30 -1.60 -1.98 4.91
CA MET A 30 -2.62 -1.68 3.93
C MET A 30 -2.88 -2.89 3.01
N SER A 31 -1.81 -3.52 2.50
CA SER A 31 -1.92 -4.68 1.59
C SER A 31 -2.62 -5.86 2.25
N SER A 32 -2.33 -6.13 3.53
CA SER A 32 -3.02 -7.19 4.29
C SER A 32 -4.51 -6.90 4.46
N ARG A 33 -4.88 -5.67 4.85
CA ARG A 33 -6.29 -5.26 4.95
C ARG A 33 -7.03 -5.38 3.63
N VAL A 34 -6.43 -4.95 2.53
CA VAL A 34 -7.04 -5.08 1.19
C VAL A 34 -7.23 -6.54 0.81
N SER A 35 -6.22 -7.37 1.04
CA SER A 35 -6.30 -8.80 0.73
C SER A 35 -7.41 -9.47 1.54
N GLU A 36 -7.52 -9.17 2.83
CA GLU A 36 -8.54 -9.74 3.71
C GLU A 36 -9.96 -9.32 3.29
N LEU A 37 -10.16 -8.04 2.98
CA LEU A 37 -11.45 -7.52 2.51
C LEU A 37 -11.87 -8.15 1.17
N ILE A 38 -10.95 -8.20 0.20
CA ILE A 38 -11.24 -8.78 -1.12
C ILE A 38 -11.53 -10.27 -1.00
N THR A 39 -10.77 -11.02 -0.19
CA THR A 39 -11.01 -12.47 -0.03
C THR A 39 -12.37 -12.73 0.63
N GLU A 40 -12.73 -11.98 1.67
CA GLU A 40 -14.02 -12.12 2.35
C GLU A 40 -15.20 -11.82 1.42
N ASP A 41 -15.15 -10.73 0.65
CA ASP A 41 -16.24 -10.38 -0.27
C ASP A 41 -16.32 -11.36 -1.45
N ILE A 42 -15.18 -11.89 -1.94
CA ILE A 42 -15.15 -12.96 -2.95
C ILE A 42 -15.81 -14.23 -2.42
N ASP A 43 -15.51 -14.64 -1.19
CA ASP A 43 -16.11 -15.82 -0.57
C ASP A 43 -17.63 -15.65 -0.44
N ASN A 44 -18.09 -14.46 -0.02
CA ASN A 44 -19.52 -14.13 0.05
C ASN A 44 -20.24 -14.23 -1.30
N ILE A 45 -19.65 -13.66 -2.37
CA ILE A 45 -20.20 -13.73 -3.72
C ILE A 45 -20.23 -15.18 -4.21
N SER A 46 -19.15 -15.94 -3.97
CA SER A 46 -19.05 -17.33 -4.40
C SER A 46 -20.13 -18.19 -3.76
N VAL A 47 -20.35 -18.06 -2.45
CA VAL A 47 -21.40 -18.79 -1.73
C VAL A 47 -22.79 -18.40 -2.23
N SER A 48 -23.07 -17.11 -2.42
CA SER A 48 -24.34 -16.63 -2.98
C SER A 48 -24.62 -17.23 -4.36
N GLN A 49 -23.62 -17.24 -5.25
CA GLN A 49 -23.73 -17.84 -6.58
C GLN A 49 -23.96 -19.36 -6.52
N LYS A 50 -23.28 -20.08 -5.60
CA LYS A 50 -23.52 -21.51 -5.39
C LYS A 50 -24.95 -21.78 -4.90
N ILE A 51 -25.46 -20.97 -3.96
CA ILE A 51 -26.85 -21.09 -3.48
C ILE A 51 -27.83 -20.86 -4.63
N ALA A 52 -27.65 -19.80 -5.42
CA ALA A 52 -28.50 -19.49 -6.56
C ALA A 52 -28.51 -20.64 -7.59
N ALA A 53 -27.33 -21.07 -8.03
CA ALA A 53 -27.19 -22.12 -9.04
C ALA A 53 -27.74 -23.47 -8.56
N THR A 54 -27.47 -23.86 -7.30
CA THR A 54 -27.98 -25.12 -6.75
C THR A 54 -29.50 -25.08 -6.57
N SER A 55 -30.04 -23.97 -6.06
CA SER A 55 -31.49 -23.82 -5.85
C SER A 55 -32.25 -23.80 -7.17
N GLU A 56 -31.72 -23.13 -8.20
CA GLU A 56 -32.28 -23.11 -9.54
C GLU A 56 -32.27 -24.51 -10.17
N ARG A 57 -31.13 -25.23 -10.09
CA ARG A 57 -31.03 -26.61 -10.59
C ARG A 57 -32.04 -27.53 -9.89
N PHE A 58 -32.18 -27.42 -8.58
CA PHE A 58 -33.19 -28.15 -7.82
C PHE A 58 -34.60 -27.83 -8.31
N ASN A 59 -34.93 -26.55 -8.41
CA ASN A 59 -36.27 -26.09 -8.78
C ASN A 59 -36.66 -26.57 -10.19
N LEU A 60 -35.74 -26.44 -11.16
CA LEU A 60 -35.95 -26.92 -12.54
C LEU A 60 -36.11 -28.44 -12.60
N ARG A 61 -35.34 -29.18 -11.80
CA ARG A 61 -35.42 -30.64 -11.77
C ARG A 61 -36.73 -31.13 -11.15
N ILE A 62 -37.19 -30.49 -10.08
CA ILE A 62 -38.49 -30.79 -9.48
C ILE A 62 -39.61 -30.45 -10.48
N LEU A 63 -39.52 -29.31 -11.16
CA LEU A 63 -40.49 -28.91 -12.19
C LEU A 63 -40.58 -29.94 -13.33
N ASP A 64 -39.44 -30.43 -13.82
CA ASP A 64 -39.37 -31.47 -14.85
C ASP A 64 -40.09 -32.75 -14.42
N VAL A 65 -39.84 -33.21 -13.19
CA VAL A 65 -40.49 -34.40 -12.62
C VAL A 65 -42.01 -34.20 -12.45
N VAL A 66 -42.44 -33.03 -11.98
CA VAL A 66 -43.86 -32.69 -11.74
C VAL A 66 -44.64 -32.51 -13.05
N THR A 67 -43.97 -32.13 -14.14
CA THR A 67 -44.59 -31.90 -15.45
C THR A 67 -44.55 -33.11 -16.37
N SER A 68 -43.61 -34.04 -16.15
CA SER A 68 -43.45 -35.27 -16.90
C SER A 68 -44.61 -36.24 -16.69
N SER A 69 -45.04 -36.90 -17.78
CA SER A 69 -46.09 -37.93 -17.76
C SER A 69 -45.62 -39.29 -17.23
N ASP A 70 -44.30 -39.49 -17.08
CA ASP A 70 -43.65 -40.72 -16.56
C ASP A 70 -42.89 -40.40 -15.26
N SER A 71 -43.59 -39.78 -14.30
CA SER A 71 -43.02 -39.18 -13.08
C SER A 71 -42.26 -40.17 -12.18
N LEU A 72 -42.51 -41.47 -12.28
CA LEU A 72 -41.89 -42.50 -11.43
C LEU A 72 -40.40 -42.74 -11.78
N GLU A 73 -40.07 -42.84 -13.07
CA GLU A 73 -38.68 -43.06 -13.54
C GLU A 73 -37.82 -41.78 -13.34
N ALA A 74 -38.46 -40.61 -13.47
CA ALA A 74 -37.83 -39.32 -13.22
C ALA A 74 -37.48 -39.11 -11.72
N VAL A 75 -38.33 -39.58 -10.80
CA VAL A 75 -38.04 -39.59 -9.34
C VAL A 75 -36.93 -40.58 -8.99
N GLU A 76 -36.89 -41.78 -9.59
CA GLU A 76 -35.80 -42.75 -9.32
C GLU A 76 -34.43 -42.26 -9.82
N SER A 77 -34.40 -41.44 -10.88
CA SER A 77 -33.16 -40.80 -11.36
C SER A 77 -32.67 -39.65 -10.45
N TYR A 78 -33.50 -39.19 -9.52
CA TYR A 78 -33.22 -38.07 -8.65
C TYR A 78 -32.36 -38.53 -7.47
N ASP A 79 -31.04 -38.33 -7.60
CA ASP A 79 -30.08 -38.58 -6.54
C ASP A 79 -30.23 -37.53 -5.41
N LEU A 80 -31.28 -37.70 -4.63
CA LEU A 80 -31.63 -36.85 -3.50
C LEU A 80 -30.50 -36.81 -2.45
N ASP A 81 -29.76 -37.92 -2.30
CA ASP A 81 -28.67 -38.01 -1.33
C ASP A 81 -27.50 -37.11 -1.72
N LEU A 82 -27.09 -37.12 -2.99
CA LEU A 82 -26.09 -36.19 -3.52
C LEU A 82 -26.56 -34.74 -3.36
N ALA A 83 -27.83 -34.50 -3.67
CA ALA A 83 -28.43 -33.18 -3.61
C ALA A 83 -28.51 -32.63 -2.17
N ILE A 84 -28.78 -33.50 -1.18
CA ILE A 84 -28.73 -33.19 0.25
C ILE A 84 -27.30 -32.93 0.73
N GLN A 85 -26.30 -33.65 0.21
CA GLN A 85 -24.89 -33.43 0.53
C GLN A 85 -24.42 -32.06 0.02
N GLU A 86 -24.71 -31.71 -1.23
CA GLU A 86 -24.38 -30.39 -1.79
C GLU A 86 -24.97 -29.25 -0.96
N CYS A 87 -26.21 -29.39 -0.50
CA CYS A 87 -26.84 -28.38 0.35
C CYS A 87 -26.16 -28.25 1.71
N ARG A 88 -25.72 -29.37 2.31
CA ARG A 88 -24.99 -29.37 3.58
C ARG A 88 -23.65 -28.64 3.47
N ASP A 89 -22.93 -28.87 2.38
CA ASP A 89 -21.65 -28.21 2.12
C ASP A 89 -21.85 -26.70 1.94
N ILE A 90 -22.89 -26.29 1.21
CA ILE A 90 -23.29 -24.89 1.08
C ILE A 90 -23.64 -24.26 2.44
N PHE A 91 -24.35 -24.96 3.32
CA PHE A 91 -24.62 -24.47 4.68
C PHE A 91 -23.36 -24.25 5.51
N LEU A 92 -22.38 -25.16 5.40
CA LEU A 92 -21.10 -25.03 6.09
C LEU A 92 -20.29 -23.85 5.55
N GLU A 93 -20.33 -23.61 4.24
CA GLU A 93 -19.70 -22.44 3.63
C GLU A 93 -20.42 -21.13 4.05
N LEU A 94 -21.75 -21.14 4.10
CA LEU A 94 -22.56 -19.99 4.51
C LEU A 94 -22.30 -19.59 5.98
N ASP A 95 -22.13 -20.57 6.88
CA ASP A 95 -21.78 -20.30 8.29
C ASP A 95 -20.37 -19.71 8.44
N ARG A 96 -19.43 -20.05 7.55
CA ARG A 96 -18.08 -19.44 7.55
C ARG A 96 -18.12 -17.96 7.18
N VAL A 97 -19.07 -17.57 6.35
CA VAL A 97 -19.22 -16.19 5.87
C VAL A 97 -20.31 -15.39 6.60
N ARG A 98 -20.76 -15.87 7.78
CA ARG A 98 -21.83 -15.30 8.62
C ARG A 98 -21.57 -13.92 9.24
N LYS A 99 -20.64 -13.15 8.67
CA LYS A 99 -20.34 -11.78 9.11
C LYS A 99 -21.23 -10.74 8.45
N MET A 100 -21.86 -11.08 7.32
CA MET A 100 -22.78 -10.18 6.63
C MET A 100 -24.13 -10.10 7.34
N ARG A 101 -24.76 -8.92 7.23
CA ARG A 101 -26.00 -8.60 7.93
C ARG A 101 -27.15 -9.52 7.52
N LEU A 102 -27.22 -9.87 6.24
CA LEU A 102 -28.31 -10.68 5.69
C LEU A 102 -28.03 -12.19 5.67
N THR A 103 -26.89 -12.68 6.17
CA THR A 103 -26.57 -14.12 6.14
C THR A 103 -27.60 -14.96 6.87
N ASP A 104 -28.09 -14.53 8.04
CA ASP A 104 -29.10 -15.28 8.79
C ASP A 104 -30.44 -15.37 8.06
N SER A 105 -30.82 -14.29 7.36
CA SER A 105 -32.04 -14.28 6.53
C SER A 105 -31.91 -15.24 5.35
N LEU A 106 -30.75 -15.24 4.69
CA LEU A 106 -30.45 -16.15 3.59
C LEU A 106 -30.41 -17.62 4.05
N MET A 107 -29.78 -17.88 5.19
CA MET A 107 -29.72 -19.20 5.85
C MET A 107 -31.12 -19.73 6.15
N ASN A 108 -32.01 -18.89 6.68
CA ASN A 108 -33.39 -19.26 6.98
C ASN A 108 -34.21 -19.53 5.71
N ALA A 109 -34.12 -18.66 4.70
CA ALA A 109 -34.83 -18.85 3.43
C ALA A 109 -34.36 -20.11 2.69
N PHE A 110 -33.06 -20.37 2.69
CA PHE A 110 -32.47 -21.57 2.09
C PHE A 110 -32.90 -22.83 2.85
N SER A 111 -32.92 -22.78 4.18
CA SER A 111 -33.40 -23.89 5.03
C SER A 111 -34.87 -24.22 4.77
N ALA A 112 -35.72 -23.20 4.68
CA ALA A 112 -37.15 -23.36 4.45
C ALA A 112 -37.43 -23.96 3.06
N TYR A 113 -36.78 -23.44 2.02
CA TYR A 113 -36.89 -23.98 0.66
C TYR A 113 -36.42 -25.43 0.57
N MET A 114 -35.28 -25.76 1.20
CA MET A 114 -34.76 -27.12 1.20
C MET A 114 -35.61 -28.11 2.00
N ALA A 115 -36.20 -27.67 3.11
CA ALA A 115 -37.12 -28.49 3.89
C ALA A 115 -38.37 -28.84 3.06
N GLU A 116 -38.97 -27.86 2.38
CA GLU A 116 -40.13 -28.10 1.53
C GLU A 116 -39.78 -28.95 0.30
N SER A 117 -38.61 -28.71 -0.31
CA SER A 117 -38.12 -29.50 -1.46
C SER A 117 -37.98 -30.99 -1.14
N ARG A 118 -37.82 -31.40 0.12
CA ARG A 118 -37.80 -32.83 0.52
C ARG A 118 -39.17 -33.48 0.47
N ASN A 119 -40.25 -32.72 0.66
CA ASN A 119 -41.63 -33.23 0.58
C ASN A 119 -42.01 -33.64 -0.85
N CYS A 120 -41.23 -33.22 -1.84
CA CYS A 120 -41.31 -33.64 -3.24
C CYS A 120 -41.48 -35.18 -3.40
N LEU A 121 -40.70 -35.97 -2.64
CA LEU A 121 -40.72 -37.44 -2.74
C LEU A 121 -42.01 -38.09 -2.20
N SER A 122 -42.74 -37.42 -1.31
CA SER A 122 -44.01 -37.95 -0.79
C SER A 122 -45.21 -37.51 -1.62
N VAL A 123 -45.14 -36.34 -2.26
CA VAL A 123 -46.24 -35.77 -3.03
C VAL A 123 -46.27 -36.29 -4.46
N ILE A 124 -45.12 -36.41 -5.13
CA ILE A 124 -45.04 -36.82 -6.54
C ILE A 124 -45.63 -38.22 -6.83
N PRO A 125 -45.41 -39.24 -5.98
CA PRO A 125 -45.97 -40.57 -6.23
C PRO A 125 -47.48 -40.69 -5.95
N SER A 126 -48.12 -39.65 -5.39
CA SER A 126 -49.50 -39.75 -4.87
C SER A 126 -50.59 -39.41 -5.91
N ASP A 127 -50.42 -38.35 -6.72
CA ASP A 127 -51.23 -37.98 -7.89
C ASP A 127 -50.52 -36.83 -8.67
N ILE A 128 -50.55 -36.85 -10.00
CA ILE A 128 -49.98 -35.82 -10.88
C ILE A 128 -50.69 -34.46 -10.69
N TYR A 129 -52.01 -34.46 -10.48
CA TYR A 129 -52.77 -33.21 -10.29
C TYR A 129 -52.39 -32.52 -8.98
N ASP A 130 -52.25 -33.30 -7.90
CA ASP A 130 -51.82 -32.81 -6.59
C ASP A 130 -50.34 -32.38 -6.60
N SER A 131 -49.49 -33.02 -7.41
CA SER A 131 -48.08 -32.67 -7.56
C SER A 131 -47.86 -31.30 -8.21
N LYS A 132 -48.59 -31.01 -9.30
CA LYS A 132 -48.53 -29.70 -9.97
C LYS A 132 -49.03 -28.59 -9.05
N ARG A 133 -50.13 -28.86 -8.34
CA ARG A 133 -50.70 -27.90 -7.40
C ARG A 133 -49.75 -27.62 -6.24
N TRP A 134 -49.15 -28.65 -5.65
CA TRP A 134 -48.13 -28.49 -4.60
C TRP A 134 -46.93 -27.67 -5.09
N TYR A 135 -46.40 -27.94 -6.30
CA TYR A 135 -45.29 -27.17 -6.84
C TYR A 135 -45.61 -25.68 -6.94
N PHE A 136 -46.74 -25.31 -7.57
CA PHE A 136 -47.07 -23.89 -7.79
C PHE A 136 -47.60 -23.18 -6.53
N ASP A 137 -48.42 -23.85 -5.71
CA ASP A 137 -49.07 -23.23 -4.55
C ASP A 137 -48.19 -23.26 -3.29
N VAL A 138 -47.25 -24.21 -3.19
CA VAL A 138 -46.44 -24.43 -1.98
C VAL A 138 -44.96 -24.19 -2.23
N LEU A 139 -44.32 -24.92 -3.15
CA LEU A 139 -42.86 -24.85 -3.35
C LEU A 139 -42.41 -23.52 -3.98
N GLN A 140 -43.10 -23.08 -5.04
CA GLN A 140 -42.75 -21.87 -5.79
C GLN A 140 -42.72 -20.60 -4.90
N PRO A 141 -43.65 -20.38 -3.94
CA PRO A 141 -43.52 -19.31 -2.94
C PRO A 141 -42.22 -19.35 -2.11
N TYR A 142 -41.77 -20.52 -1.66
CA TYR A 142 -40.52 -20.65 -0.91
C TYR A 142 -39.32 -20.34 -1.81
N TYR A 143 -39.31 -20.86 -3.04
CA TYR A 143 -38.28 -20.54 -4.03
C TYR A 143 -38.21 -19.04 -4.33
N ASN A 144 -39.36 -18.39 -4.58
CA ASN A 144 -39.42 -16.95 -4.82
C ASN A 144 -38.90 -16.14 -3.62
N THR A 145 -39.14 -16.61 -2.39
CA THR A 145 -38.64 -15.97 -1.18
C THR A 145 -37.12 -16.11 -1.07
N LEU A 146 -36.59 -17.31 -1.38
CA LEU A 146 -35.16 -17.55 -1.45
C LEU A 146 -34.49 -16.66 -2.50
N THR A 147 -35.01 -16.60 -3.73
CA THR A 147 -34.45 -15.74 -4.80
C THR A 147 -34.40 -14.28 -4.38
N ARG A 148 -35.49 -13.73 -3.80
CA ARG A 148 -35.48 -12.35 -3.29
C ARG A 148 -34.45 -12.13 -2.18
N THR A 149 -34.24 -13.13 -1.34
CA THR A 149 -33.26 -13.04 -0.23
C THR A 149 -31.83 -13.12 -0.76
N ILE A 150 -31.58 -13.93 -1.81
CA ILE A 150 -30.30 -13.95 -2.54
C ILE A 150 -30.04 -12.60 -3.19
N ASP A 151 -31.04 -12.00 -3.84
CA ASP A 151 -30.92 -10.69 -4.48
C ASP A 151 -30.58 -9.60 -3.43
N ALA A 152 -31.30 -9.59 -2.31
CA ALA A 152 -31.02 -8.68 -1.21
C ALA A 152 -29.63 -8.91 -0.59
N TYR A 153 -29.20 -10.17 -0.46
CA TYR A 153 -27.85 -10.52 0.00
C TYR A 153 -26.77 -10.01 -0.95
N ASN A 154 -26.96 -10.15 -2.26
CA ASN A 154 -26.04 -9.61 -3.27
C ASN A 154 -25.99 -8.08 -3.23
N GLU A 155 -27.12 -7.41 -3.00
CA GLU A 155 -27.16 -5.97 -2.81
C GLU A 155 -26.40 -5.54 -1.54
N ASP A 156 -26.57 -6.26 -0.42
CA ASP A 156 -25.83 -6.04 0.84
C ASP A 156 -24.32 -6.22 0.64
N ILE A 157 -23.90 -7.27 -0.11
CA ILE A 157 -22.50 -7.46 -0.52
C ILE A 157 -21.98 -6.25 -1.29
N HIS A 158 -22.73 -5.77 -2.28
CA HIS A 158 -22.32 -4.65 -3.12
C HIS A 158 -22.27 -3.31 -2.36
N GLU A 159 -23.22 -3.07 -1.47
CA GLU A 159 -23.24 -1.90 -0.58
C GLU A 159 -22.02 -1.92 0.35
N GLU A 160 -21.74 -3.07 0.98
CA GLU A 160 -20.60 -3.24 1.89
C GLU A 160 -19.26 -3.07 1.15
N LEU A 161 -19.12 -3.64 -0.05
CA LEU A 161 -17.98 -3.41 -0.95
C LEU A 161 -17.79 -1.93 -1.27
N ALA A 162 -18.87 -1.19 -1.56
CA ALA A 162 -18.80 0.23 -1.87
C ALA A 162 -18.33 1.06 -0.67
N VAL A 163 -18.88 0.80 0.51
CA VAL A 163 -18.47 1.45 1.76
C VAL A 163 -17.02 1.11 2.10
N LYS A 164 -16.63 -0.17 2.03
CA LYS A 164 -15.24 -0.63 2.24
C LYS A 164 -14.27 0.03 1.25
N ALA A 165 -14.67 0.23 -0.01
CA ALA A 165 -13.85 0.89 -1.02
C ALA A 165 -13.66 2.39 -0.74
N GLU A 166 -14.69 3.08 -0.25
CA GLU A 166 -14.61 4.49 0.17
C GLU A 166 -13.74 4.66 1.42
N ASP A 167 -13.92 3.79 2.42
CA ASP A 167 -13.10 3.73 3.62
C ASP A 167 -11.64 3.38 3.31
N PHE A 168 -11.41 2.48 2.35
CA PHE A 168 -10.08 2.19 1.85
C PHE A 168 -9.44 3.42 1.22
N HIS A 169 -10.17 4.16 0.38
CA HIS A 169 -9.65 5.37 -0.23
C HIS A 169 -9.26 6.40 0.85
N SER A 170 -10.16 6.72 1.78
CA SER A 170 -9.88 7.69 2.85
C SER A 170 -8.77 7.23 3.81
N GLY A 171 -8.74 5.94 4.15
CA GLY A 171 -7.72 5.31 5.00
C GLY A 171 -6.35 5.24 4.33
N PHE A 172 -6.30 5.02 3.02
CA PHE A 172 -5.08 5.03 2.22
C PHE A 172 -4.40 6.39 2.24
N TYR A 173 -5.15 7.46 1.98
CA TYR A 173 -4.61 8.83 2.06
C TYR A 173 -4.10 9.14 3.46
N ARG A 174 -4.87 8.81 4.50
CA ARG A 174 -4.43 9.03 5.90
C ARG A 174 -3.18 8.25 6.25
N SER A 175 -2.99 7.07 5.69
CA SER A 175 -1.81 6.24 5.94
C SER A 175 -0.57 6.71 5.17
N ILE A 176 -0.70 7.25 3.96
CA ILE A 176 0.47 7.59 3.11
C ILE A 176 1.00 9.00 3.35
N ILE A 177 0.12 9.95 3.68
CA ILE A 177 0.51 11.36 3.87
C ILE A 177 1.69 11.53 4.83
N PRO A 178 1.75 10.86 6.01
CA PRO A 178 2.89 10.98 6.91
C PRO A 178 4.21 10.53 6.28
N GLY A 179 4.20 9.42 5.54
CA GLY A 179 5.36 8.93 4.80
C GLY A 179 5.84 9.92 3.73
N LEU A 180 4.90 10.43 2.90
CA LEU A 180 5.21 11.41 1.84
C LEU A 180 5.80 12.70 2.41
N VAL A 181 5.22 13.24 3.48
CA VAL A 181 5.70 14.45 4.16
C VAL A 181 7.12 14.25 4.69
N THR A 182 7.43 13.06 5.23
CA THR A 182 8.77 12.73 5.74
C THR A 182 9.80 12.69 4.63
N VAL A 183 9.48 12.11 3.47
CA VAL A 183 10.38 12.10 2.30
C VAL A 183 10.64 13.51 1.80
N ILE A 184 9.60 14.34 1.66
CA ILE A 184 9.74 15.73 1.21
C ILE A 184 10.61 16.53 2.20
N ALA A 185 10.35 16.40 3.50
CA ALA A 185 11.13 17.06 4.54
C ALA A 185 12.61 16.62 4.51
N GLY A 186 12.87 15.32 4.30
CA GLY A 186 14.23 14.78 4.15
C GLY A 186 14.95 15.33 2.92
N LEU A 187 14.25 15.46 1.79
CA LEU A 187 14.80 16.04 0.56
C LEU A 187 15.12 17.53 0.72
N LEU A 188 14.25 18.27 1.43
CA LEU A 188 14.46 19.68 1.75
C LEU A 188 15.68 19.87 2.66
N LEU A 189 15.85 19.01 3.67
CA LEU A 189 17.03 18.97 4.53
C LEU A 189 18.31 18.67 3.75
N LEU A 190 18.25 17.77 2.78
CA LEU A 190 19.37 17.42 1.91
C LEU A 190 19.80 18.61 1.03
N LEU A 191 18.82 19.33 0.47
CA LEU A 191 19.07 20.58 -0.26
C LEU A 191 19.71 21.65 0.64
N LEU A 192 19.22 21.80 1.87
CA LEU A 192 19.76 22.76 2.83
C LEU A 192 21.20 22.39 3.24
N LEU A 193 21.48 21.10 3.44
CA LEU A 193 22.84 20.62 3.68
C LEU A 193 23.76 20.89 2.49
N LEU A 194 23.30 20.63 1.26
CA LEU A 194 24.07 20.91 0.06
C LEU A 194 24.39 22.40 -0.05
N PHE A 195 23.40 23.27 0.17
CA PHE A 195 23.59 24.70 0.21
C PHE A 195 24.61 25.10 1.27
N TYR A 196 24.49 24.56 2.49
CA TYR A 196 25.42 24.83 3.58
C TYR A 196 26.86 24.43 3.21
N ILE A 197 27.05 23.26 2.58
CA ILE A 197 28.37 22.80 2.13
C ILE A 197 28.95 23.73 1.07
N ILE A 198 28.14 24.13 0.09
CA ILE A 198 28.60 25.02 -0.99
C ILE A 198 28.95 26.41 -0.44
N ALA A 199 28.10 26.98 0.40
CA ALA A 199 28.24 28.34 0.91
C ALA A 199 29.40 28.48 1.91
N TYR A 200 29.50 27.55 2.87
CA TYR A 200 30.43 27.69 4.00
C TYR A 200 31.72 26.88 3.87
N TYR A 201 31.80 25.93 2.94
CA TYR A 201 33.03 25.15 2.73
C TYR A 201 33.61 25.33 1.32
N ILE A 202 32.84 25.04 0.26
CA ILE A 202 33.38 25.07 -1.11
C ILE A 202 33.73 26.50 -1.55
N THR A 203 32.84 27.47 -1.30
CA THR A 203 33.06 28.86 -1.70
C THR A 203 34.30 29.47 -1.03
N PRO A 204 34.49 29.34 0.30
CA PRO A 204 35.71 29.81 0.95
C PRO A 204 36.99 29.16 0.42
N ILE A 205 36.98 27.83 0.21
CA ILE A 205 38.15 27.11 -0.32
C ILE A 205 38.50 27.63 -1.72
N ARG A 206 37.50 27.84 -2.60
CA ARG A 206 37.75 28.43 -3.92
C ARG A 206 38.37 29.82 -3.82
N ARG A 207 37.85 30.69 -2.93
CA ARG A 207 38.41 32.03 -2.72
C ARG A 207 39.85 31.99 -2.20
N MET A 208 40.18 31.06 -1.29
CA MET A 208 41.56 30.85 -0.84
C MET A 208 42.46 30.41 -2.00
N MET A 209 42.00 29.47 -2.83
CA MET A 209 42.74 29.01 -4.00
C MET A 209 42.97 30.13 -5.02
N ASP A 210 41.96 30.93 -5.33
CA ASP A 210 42.07 32.05 -6.27
C ASP A 210 43.06 33.11 -5.76
N SER A 211 42.99 33.46 -4.46
CA SER A 211 43.94 34.39 -3.81
C SER A 211 45.37 33.84 -3.81
N MET A 212 45.54 32.53 -3.64
CA MET A 212 46.84 31.87 -3.71
C MET A 212 47.38 31.82 -5.15
N GLU A 213 46.53 31.57 -6.14
CA GLU A 213 46.91 31.60 -7.55
C GLU A 213 47.36 33.01 -7.98
N ASP A 214 46.68 34.05 -7.51
CA ASP A 214 47.07 35.44 -7.70
C ASP A 214 48.43 35.77 -7.07
N TYR A 215 48.69 35.22 -5.89
CA TYR A 215 50.00 35.33 -5.25
C TYR A 215 51.10 34.64 -6.05
N ILE A 216 50.89 33.39 -6.45
CA ILE A 216 51.90 32.58 -7.15
C ILE A 216 52.18 33.12 -8.56
N ARG A 217 51.13 33.37 -9.35
CA ARG A 217 51.27 33.70 -10.78
C ARG A 217 51.43 35.19 -11.05
N ARG A 218 50.73 36.03 -10.30
CA ARG A 218 50.69 37.49 -10.55
C ARG A 218 51.56 38.28 -9.58
N GLY A 219 52.17 37.63 -8.59
CA GLY A 219 53.02 38.26 -7.58
C GLY A 219 52.27 39.24 -6.67
N ARG A 220 50.93 39.17 -6.63
CA ARG A 220 50.09 40.01 -5.77
C ARG A 220 50.15 39.50 -4.33
N ARG A 221 49.83 40.32 -3.33
CA ARG A 221 49.75 39.82 -1.95
C ARG A 221 48.51 38.95 -1.78
N TYR A 222 48.66 37.84 -1.05
CA TYR A 222 47.51 37.08 -0.55
C TYR A 222 46.62 38.00 0.29
N SER A 223 45.32 38.03 0.02
CA SER A 223 44.41 39.03 0.59
C SER A 223 43.07 38.47 1.08
N TYR A 224 42.90 37.15 1.04
CA TYR A 224 41.66 36.54 1.50
C TYR A 224 41.68 36.33 3.02
N GLU A 225 40.69 36.92 3.69
CA GLU A 225 40.45 36.75 5.12
C GLU A 225 39.17 35.96 5.34
N PHE A 226 39.26 34.87 6.08
CA PHE A 226 38.15 33.97 6.35
C PHE A 226 37.63 34.17 7.77
N ASP A 227 36.37 34.59 7.89
CA ASP A 227 35.69 34.96 9.13
C ASP A 227 35.09 33.76 9.90
N GLY A 228 35.69 32.58 9.79
CA GLY A 228 35.27 31.40 10.55
C GLY A 228 36.15 31.16 11.78
N ASP A 229 35.70 30.27 12.68
CA ASP A 229 36.50 29.76 13.81
C ASP A 229 36.63 28.23 13.73
N ASP A 230 36.88 27.72 12.53
CA ASP A 230 37.01 26.29 12.29
C ASP A 230 38.32 25.95 11.55
N GLU A 231 38.46 24.69 11.12
CA GLU A 231 39.68 24.23 10.48
C GLU A 231 40.02 25.00 9.19
N LEU A 232 39.03 25.61 8.52
CA LEU A 232 39.29 26.48 7.36
C LEU A 232 39.91 27.81 7.77
N HIS A 233 39.58 28.34 8.95
CA HIS A 233 40.22 29.55 9.47
C HIS A 233 41.68 29.31 9.77
N ARG A 234 41.98 28.19 10.43
CA ARG A 234 43.36 27.78 10.66
C ARG A 234 44.12 27.62 9.35
N LEU A 235 43.53 26.95 8.35
CA LEU A 235 44.14 26.83 7.02
C LEU A 235 44.40 28.20 6.36
N ASN A 236 43.43 29.12 6.43
CA ASN A 236 43.58 30.46 5.87
C ASN A 236 44.72 31.24 6.52
N ARG A 237 44.81 31.16 7.85
CA ARG A 237 45.85 31.83 8.63
C ARG A 237 47.22 31.27 8.28
N ASP A 238 47.37 29.95 8.29
CA ASP A 238 48.63 29.28 7.98
C ASP A 238 49.08 29.61 6.53
N ILE A 239 48.15 29.66 5.56
CA ILE A 239 48.44 30.12 4.19
C ILE A 239 48.90 31.59 4.16
N SER A 240 48.22 32.46 4.90
CA SER A 240 48.54 33.89 4.96
C SER A 240 49.92 34.13 5.57
N GLU A 241 50.26 33.44 6.66
CA GLU A 241 51.58 33.52 7.32
C GLU A 241 52.69 33.09 6.35
N ILE A 242 52.55 31.93 5.69
CA ILE A 242 53.53 31.45 4.70
C ILE A 242 53.68 32.44 3.53
N ALA A 243 52.59 33.02 3.05
CA ALA A 243 52.63 34.01 1.98
C ALA A 243 53.36 35.29 2.42
N GLN A 244 53.14 35.75 3.64
CA GLN A 244 53.82 36.92 4.20
C GLN A 244 55.31 36.67 4.42
N GLU A 245 55.68 35.55 5.04
CA GLU A 245 57.09 35.16 5.25
C GLU A 245 57.85 35.07 3.93
N ASN A 246 57.25 34.48 2.89
CA ASN A 246 57.85 34.43 1.57
C ASN A 246 58.05 35.82 0.94
N VAL A 247 57.12 36.74 1.14
CA VAL A 247 57.27 38.14 0.68
C VAL A 247 58.44 38.81 1.40
N GLU A 248 58.58 38.61 2.70
CA GLU A 248 59.72 39.11 3.47
C GLU A 248 61.05 38.50 3.02
N LEU A 249 61.08 37.19 2.79
CA LEU A 249 62.26 36.49 2.28
C LEU A 249 62.67 37.03 0.90
N ARG A 250 61.72 37.22 -0.02
CA ARG A 250 61.99 37.83 -1.33
C ARG A 250 62.56 39.23 -1.21
N LYS A 251 62.08 40.05 -0.26
CA LYS A 251 62.64 41.39 0.02
C LYS A 251 64.07 41.31 0.56
N ARG A 252 64.33 40.42 1.53
CA ARG A 252 65.67 40.22 2.11
C ARG A 252 66.67 39.75 1.06
N ILE A 253 66.29 38.78 0.22
CA ILE A 253 67.13 38.30 -0.90
C ILE A 253 67.43 39.43 -1.88
N LYS A 254 66.45 40.29 -2.19
CA LYS A 254 66.67 41.45 -3.07
C LYS A 254 67.66 42.43 -2.45
N LEU A 255 67.50 42.79 -1.18
CA LEU A 255 68.41 43.70 -0.48
C LEU A 255 69.86 43.17 -0.45
N LEU A 256 70.03 41.87 -0.17
CA LEU A 256 71.34 41.23 -0.20
C LEU A 256 71.97 41.25 -1.60
N ARG A 257 71.16 41.01 -2.65
CA ARG A 257 71.63 41.10 -4.05
C ARG A 257 72.08 42.52 -4.40
N ASP A 258 71.29 43.52 -4.01
CA ASP A 258 71.57 44.93 -4.31
C ASP A 258 72.83 45.41 -3.56
N GLN A 259 73.11 44.89 -2.35
CA GLN A 259 74.35 45.16 -1.61
C GLN A 259 75.58 44.55 -2.29
N ILE A 260 75.51 43.27 -2.70
CA ILE A 260 76.61 42.59 -3.39
C ILE A 260 76.95 43.27 -4.73
N GLN A 261 75.94 43.72 -5.48
CA GLN A 261 76.16 44.45 -6.75
C GLN A 261 76.63 45.90 -6.54
N GLY A 262 76.46 46.46 -5.35
CA GLY A 262 76.94 47.80 -4.99
C GLY A 262 78.40 47.83 -4.54
N GLU A 263 78.98 46.69 -4.14
CA GLU A 263 80.41 46.58 -3.77
C GLU A 263 81.35 46.40 -4.99
N ASP A 264 80.81 46.07 -6.17
CA ASP A 264 81.55 45.87 -7.43
C ASP A 264 81.61 47.14 -8.34
N ARG A 265 81.28 48.32 -7.81
CA ARG A 265 81.41 49.63 -8.50
C ARG A 265 82.27 50.59 -7.71
#